data_AF-A0A928QL16-F1
#
_entry.id   AF-A0A928QL16-F1
#
_cell.length_a   1.000
_cell.length_b   1.000
_cell.length_c   1.000
_cell.angle_alpha   90.00
_cell.angle_beta   90.00
_cell.angle_gamma   90.00
#
_symmetry.space_group_name_H-M   'P 1'
#
loop_
_entity.id
_entity.type
_entity.pdbx_description
1 polymer ?
#
loop_
_entity_poly.entity_id
_entity_poly.type
_entity_poly.pdbx_seq_one_letter_code
_entity_poly.pdbx_strand_id
1 'polypeptide(L)'
;MTNSNPPGVLLHFEWMDSLQHLSHEQLGRLFLAILTYGKTGTVPEWDDRFLLFVWNVLRPRLDLDRERYAAIVEKRRAAANKRWNSQSDSAPSRAEPQRTEPKHEPQRSYTPRAASSRTFGMPGSILAPTQEDRMNR
;
A
#
# COMPACT_ATOMS: atom_id res chain seq x y z
N MET A 1 -11.49 12.33 -9.47
CA MET A 1 -10.10 12.63 -9.90
C MET A 1 -9.16 11.90 -8.96
N THR A 2 -8.43 10.88 -9.42
CA THR A 2 -7.46 10.19 -8.57
C THR A 2 -6.24 11.11 -8.41
N ASN A 3 -5.98 11.58 -7.18
CA ASN A 3 -4.83 12.41 -6.87
C ASN A 3 -3.55 11.69 -7.32
N SER A 4 -2.93 12.16 -8.39
CA SER A 4 -1.76 11.53 -9.03
C SER A 4 -0.45 11.93 -8.36
N ASN A 5 -0.52 12.42 -7.12
CA ASN A 5 0.64 12.89 -6.38
C ASN A 5 1.32 11.69 -5.70
N PRO A 6 2.66 11.63 -5.70
CA PRO A 6 3.35 10.57 -4.99
C PRO A 6 2.98 10.60 -3.49
N PRO A 7 2.83 9.43 -2.85
CA PRO A 7 2.47 9.35 -1.43
C PRO A 7 3.60 9.80 -0.50
N GLY A 8 4.83 9.93 -1.02
CA GLY A 8 6.00 10.33 -0.25
C GLY A 8 7.18 10.68 -1.15
N VAL A 9 8.28 11.02 -0.51
CA VAL A 9 9.54 11.42 -1.16
C VAL A 9 10.60 10.35 -0.90
N LEU A 10 11.46 10.08 -1.88
CA LEU A 10 12.59 9.18 -1.73
C LEU A 10 13.82 9.95 -1.25
N LEU A 11 14.49 9.43 -0.22
CA LEU A 11 15.79 9.94 0.24
C LEU A 11 16.85 8.89 -0.03
N HIS A 12 17.95 9.31 -0.63
CA HIS A 12 19.07 8.44 -0.96
C HIS A 12 20.06 8.36 0.21
N PHE A 13 20.59 7.16 0.45
CA PHE A 13 21.58 6.90 1.50
C PHE A 13 22.88 7.70 1.34
N GLU A 14 23.21 8.10 0.11
CA GLU A 14 24.37 8.95 -0.20
C GLU A 14 24.35 10.29 0.55
N TRP A 15 23.17 10.74 1.00
CA TRP A 15 23.04 11.98 1.76
C TRP A 15 23.25 11.80 3.25
N MET A 16 23.31 10.56 3.75
CA MET A 16 23.42 10.29 5.18
C MET A 16 24.66 10.94 5.79
N ASP A 17 25.80 10.87 5.11
CA ASP A 17 27.05 11.48 5.57
C ASP A 17 26.94 13.01 5.65
N SER A 18 26.26 13.63 4.68
CA SER A 18 26.04 15.09 4.67
C SER A 18 25.05 15.54 5.76
N LEU A 19 24.00 14.74 6.00
CA LEU A 19 22.95 15.06 6.97
C LEU A 19 23.42 14.90 8.43
N GLN A 20 24.41 14.06 8.70
CA GLN A 20 25.01 13.90 10.04
C GLN A 20 25.67 15.17 10.58
N HIS A 21 26.07 16.09 9.69
CA HIS A 21 26.67 17.37 10.09
C HIS A 21 25.64 18.42 10.52
N LEU A 22 24.34 18.18 10.29
CA LEU A 22 23.28 19.10 10.68
C LEU A 22 22.93 18.94 12.16
N SER A 23 22.58 20.05 12.81
CA SER A 23 21.92 19.96 14.11
C SER A 23 20.54 19.30 13.96
N HIS A 24 20.03 18.69 15.04
CA HIS A 24 18.69 18.08 15.04
C HIS A 24 17.60 19.06 14.58
N GLU A 25 17.74 20.34 14.94
CA GLU A 25 16.79 21.38 14.57
C GLU A 25 16.86 21.71 13.07
N GLN A 26 18.08 21.85 12.53
CA GLN A 26 18.31 22.06 11.09
C GLN A 26 17.81 20.87 10.27
N LEU A 27 18.08 19.65 10.74
CA LEU A 27 17.62 18.41 10.12
C LEU A 27 16.09 18.37 10.08
N GLY A 28 15.42 18.64 11.21
CA GLY A 28 13.96 18.70 11.28
C GLY A 28 13.35 19.71 10.31
N ARG A 29 13.92 20.93 10.23
CA ARG A 29 13.51 21.97 9.28
C ARG A 29 13.67 21.51 7.83
N LEU A 30 14.82 20.91 7.50
CA LEU A 30 15.10 20.35 6.18
C LEU A 30 14.11 19.25 5.79
N PHE A 31 13.83 18.30 6.68
CA PHE A 31 12.88 17.22 6.42
C PHE A 31 11.47 17.74 6.15
N LEU A 32 10.98 18.68 6.96
CA LEU A 32 9.65 19.24 6.76
C LEU A 32 9.55 19.99 5.43
N ALA A 33 10.61 20.70 5.04
CA ALA A 33 10.69 21.39 3.75
C ALA A 33 10.70 20.41 2.57
N ILE A 34 11.45 19.31 2.64
CA ILE A 34 11.46 18.26 1.62
C ILE A 34 10.07 17.66 1.44
N LEU A 35 9.37 17.33 2.53
CA LEU A 35 8.02 16.75 2.48
C LEU A 35 7.01 17.76 1.92
N THR A 36 7.12 19.03 2.31
CA THR A 36 6.24 20.09 1.81
C THR A 36 6.45 20.30 0.32
N TYR A 37 7.71 20.39 -0.13
CA TYR A 37 8.06 20.46 -1.55
C TYR A 37 7.54 19.26 -2.34
N GLY A 38 7.70 18.04 -1.83
CA GLY A 38 7.18 16.84 -2.50
C GLY A 38 5.66 16.83 -2.61
N LYS A 39 4.95 17.40 -1.62
CA LYS A 39 3.49 17.44 -1.58
C LYS A 39 2.91 18.56 -2.45
N THR A 40 3.44 19.78 -2.37
CA THR A 40 2.84 20.97 -3.02
C THR A 40 3.68 21.54 -4.15
N GLY A 41 4.97 21.19 -4.24
CA GLY A 41 5.94 21.83 -5.14
C GLY A 41 6.43 23.18 -4.66
N THR A 42 6.07 23.61 -3.44
CA THR A 42 6.48 24.92 -2.90
C THR A 42 7.95 24.90 -2.52
N VAL A 43 8.75 25.74 -3.17
CA VAL A 43 10.18 25.89 -2.85
C VAL A 43 10.30 26.59 -1.50
N PRO A 44 10.99 25.99 -0.52
CA PRO A 44 11.24 26.61 0.78
C PRO A 44 12.22 27.77 0.68
N GLU A 45 12.00 28.80 1.49
CA GLU A 45 12.95 29.88 1.73
C GLU A 45 13.82 29.54 2.93
N TRP A 46 15.12 29.87 2.86
CA TRP A 46 16.11 29.52 3.88
C TRP A 46 16.89 30.76 4.31
N ASP A 47 16.83 31.09 5.60
CA ASP A 47 17.71 32.10 6.21
C ASP A 47 19.13 31.55 6.47
N ASP A 48 19.21 30.24 6.73
CA ASP A 48 20.46 29.54 6.97
C ASP A 48 21.13 29.17 5.63
N ARG A 49 22.31 29.76 5.38
CA ARG A 49 23.08 29.53 4.14
C ARG A 49 23.49 28.08 3.95
N PHE A 50 23.73 27.34 5.03
CA PHE A 50 24.10 25.93 4.95
C PHE A 50 22.89 25.09 4.51
N LEU A 51 21.71 25.34 5.09
CA LEU A 51 20.47 24.69 4.66
C LEU A 51 20.10 25.03 3.21
N LEU A 52 20.29 26.29 2.80
CA LEU A 52 20.10 26.69 1.41
C LEU A 52 21.01 25.91 0.45
N PHE A 53 22.29 25.73 0.82
CA PHE A 53 23.23 24.95 0.03
C PHE A 53 22.81 23.48 -0.07
N VAL A 54 22.50 22.85 1.07
CA VAL A 54 22.03 21.45 1.11
C VAL A 54 20.76 21.29 0.26
N TRP A 55 19.81 22.22 0.39
CA TRP A 55 18.59 22.24 -0.41
C TRP A 55 18.88 22.29 -1.92
N ASN A 56 19.80 23.13 -2.36
CA ASN A 56 20.18 23.25 -3.77
C ASN A 56 20.81 21.96 -4.32
N VAL A 57 21.49 21.18 -3.49
CA VAL A 57 22.05 19.87 -3.87
C VAL A 57 20.96 18.79 -3.95
N LEU A 58 20.00 18.83 -3.02
CA LEU A 58 18.92 17.83 -2.92
C LEU A 58 17.84 18.02 -3.98
N ARG A 59 17.39 19.26 -4.20
CA ARG A 59 16.24 19.57 -5.07
C ARG A 59 16.29 18.89 -6.44
N PRO A 60 17.40 18.92 -7.21
CA PRO A 60 17.45 18.27 -8.52
C PRO A 60 17.18 16.76 -8.48
N ARG A 61 17.58 16.07 -7.39
CA ARG A 61 17.27 14.63 -7.24
C ARG A 61 15.80 14.40 -6.91
N LEU A 62 15.21 15.24 -6.06
CA LEU A 62 13.79 15.18 -5.74
C LEU A 62 12.92 15.36 -7.01
N ASP A 63 13.33 16.28 -7.89
CA ASP A 63 12.66 16.52 -9.16
C ASP A 63 12.76 15.29 -10.08
N LEU A 64 13.95 14.71 -10.20
CA LEU A 64 14.17 13.48 -10.98
C LEU A 64 13.32 12.30 -10.48
N ASP A 65 13.21 12.13 -9.16
CA ASP A 65 12.40 11.05 -8.58
C ASP A 65 10.91 11.26 -8.83
N ARG A 66 10.45 12.51 -8.82
CA ARG A 66 9.06 12.84 -9.20
C ARG A 66 8.78 12.47 -10.66
N GLU A 67 9.69 12.80 -11.57
CA GLU A 67 9.57 12.43 -12.99
C GLU A 67 9.57 10.92 -13.20
N ARG A 68 10.49 10.21 -12.52
CA ARG A 68 10.54 8.74 -12.53
C ARG A 68 9.25 8.14 -12.03
N TYR A 69 8.70 8.65 -10.92
CA TYR A 69 7.43 8.19 -10.39
C TYR A 69 6.29 8.40 -11.39
N ALA A 70 6.20 9.59 -11.99
CA ALA A 70 5.19 9.90 -13.00
C ALA A 70 5.27 8.95 -14.20
N ALA A 71 6.47 8.67 -14.69
CA ALA A 71 6.70 7.72 -15.79
C ALA A 71 6.28 6.28 -15.42
N ILE A 72 6.54 5.84 -14.18
CA ILE A 72 6.10 4.52 -13.69
C ILE A 72 4.58 4.45 -13.62
N VAL A 73 3.92 5.49 -13.09
CA VAL A 73 2.46 5.56 -13.01
C VAL A 73 1.85 5.51 -14.41
N GLU A 74 2.40 6.24 -15.37
CA GLU A 74 1.89 6.25 -16.74
C GLU A 74 2.05 4.89 -17.42
N LYS A 75 3.22 4.25 -17.30
CA LYS A 75 3.43 2.89 -17.79
C LYS A 75 2.42 1.89 -17.20
N ARG A 76 2.13 2.00 -15.90
CA ARG A 76 1.12 1.16 -15.21
C ARG A 76 -0.29 1.44 -15.71
N ARG A 77 -0.65 2.70 -15.94
CA ARG A 77 -1.94 3.09 -16.53
C ARG A 77 -2.09 2.53 -17.95
N ALA A 78 -1.08 2.69 -18.80
CA ALA A 78 -1.10 2.15 -20.16
C ALA A 78 -1.22 0.62 -20.18
N ALA A 79 -0.49 -0.08 -19.31
CA ALA A 79 -0.57 -1.54 -19.18
C ALA A 79 -1.96 -2.00 -18.70
N ALA A 80 -2.56 -1.29 -17.74
CA ALA A 80 -3.93 -1.54 -17.31
C ALA A 80 -4.90 -1.34 -18.48
N ASN A 81 -4.89 -0.18 -19.13
CA ASN A 81 -5.79 0.12 -20.26
C ASN A 81 -5.70 -0.92 -21.38
N LYS A 82 -4.48 -1.36 -21.73
CA LYS A 82 -4.28 -2.44 -22.71
C LYS A 82 -5.01 -3.72 -22.30
N ARG A 83 -4.88 -4.14 -21.03
CA ARG A 83 -5.56 -5.34 -20.51
C ARG A 83 -7.08 -5.22 -20.58
N TRP A 84 -7.65 -4.07 -20.17
CA TRP A 84 -9.09 -3.85 -20.23
C TRP A 84 -9.62 -3.87 -21.66
N ASN A 85 -8.93 -3.22 -22.61
CA ASN A 85 -9.34 -3.19 -24.02
C ASN A 85 -9.18 -4.55 -24.71
N SER A 86 -8.17 -5.33 -24.32
CA SER A 86 -7.98 -6.70 -24.85
C SER A 86 -9.09 -7.64 -24.35
N GLN A 87 -9.59 -7.42 -23.14
CA GLN A 87 -10.62 -8.25 -22.52
C GLN A 87 -12.03 -7.91 -23.01
N SER A 88 -12.28 -6.68 -23.47
CA SER A 88 -13.51 -6.31 -24.18
C SER A 88 -13.59 -6.91 -25.59
N ASP A 89 -12.45 -7.02 -26.29
CA ASP A 89 -12.39 -7.64 -27.62
C ASP A 89 -12.48 -9.17 -27.58
N SER A 90 -12.25 -9.78 -26.41
CA SER A 90 -12.35 -11.23 -26.18
C SER A 90 -13.57 -11.63 -25.35
N ALA A 91 -14.65 -10.84 -25.34
CA ALA A 91 -15.91 -11.28 -24.77
C ALA A 91 -16.41 -12.50 -25.56
N PRO A 92 -16.59 -13.69 -24.95
CA PRO A 92 -17.21 -14.80 -25.66
C PRO A 92 -18.62 -14.37 -26.02
N SER A 93 -18.96 -14.45 -27.31
CA SER A 93 -20.33 -14.39 -27.80
C SER A 93 -21.19 -15.26 -26.89
N ARG A 94 -22.07 -14.63 -26.14
CA ARG A 94 -23.06 -15.29 -25.29
C ARG A 94 -23.93 -16.13 -26.21
N ALA A 95 -23.58 -17.40 -26.39
CA ALA A 95 -24.47 -18.38 -26.98
C ALA A 95 -25.76 -18.36 -26.14
N GLU A 96 -26.88 -18.12 -26.81
CA GLU A 96 -28.19 -18.06 -26.18
C GLU A 96 -28.49 -19.35 -25.41
N PRO A 97 -29.06 -19.27 -24.19
CA PRO A 97 -29.54 -20.45 -23.51
C PRO A 97 -30.76 -20.98 -24.26
N GLN A 98 -30.61 -22.10 -24.96
CA GLN A 98 -31.75 -22.84 -25.50
C GLN A 98 -32.63 -23.31 -24.33
N ARG A 99 -33.82 -22.72 -24.29
CA ARG A 99 -34.93 -23.02 -23.39
C ARG A 99 -35.45 -24.44 -23.68
N THR A 100 -35.22 -25.39 -22.78
CA THR A 100 -36.02 -26.61 -22.69
C THR A 100 -36.88 -26.56 -21.43
N GLU A 101 -38.19 -26.48 -21.62
CA GLU A 101 -39.22 -26.54 -20.58
C GLU A 101 -39.36 -27.95 -19.96
N PRO A 102 -39.99 -28.09 -18.76
CA PRO A 102 -39.65 -29.07 -17.75
C PRO A 102 -40.43 -30.37 -17.85
N LYS A 103 -39.87 -31.49 -17.37
CA LYS A 103 -40.62 -32.74 -17.16
C LYS A 103 -40.40 -33.32 -15.76
N HIS A 104 -41.41 -33.07 -14.94
CA HIS A 104 -41.92 -33.82 -13.77
C HIS A 104 -41.00 -34.82 -13.05
N GLU A 105 -40.76 -34.51 -11.77
CA GLU A 105 -40.19 -35.35 -10.71
C GLU A 105 -41.17 -36.45 -10.25
N PRO A 106 -40.67 -37.62 -9.85
CA PRO A 106 -41.23 -38.34 -8.72
C PRO A 106 -40.23 -38.40 -7.57
N GLN A 107 -40.66 -37.88 -6.42
CA GLN A 107 -39.97 -37.92 -5.14
C GLN A 107 -39.69 -39.35 -4.70
N ARG A 108 -38.46 -39.64 -4.22
CA ARG A 108 -38.25 -40.70 -3.24
C ARG A 108 -37.07 -40.44 -2.30
N SER A 109 -37.46 -40.25 -1.03
CA SER A 109 -36.79 -40.61 0.23
C SER A 109 -35.41 -40.00 0.53
N TYR A 110 -35.42 -39.00 1.41
CA TYR A 110 -34.27 -38.61 2.23
C TYR A 110 -33.92 -39.74 3.20
N THR A 111 -32.66 -40.18 3.19
CA THR A 111 -32.02 -40.83 4.34
C THR A 111 -30.97 -39.87 4.90
N PRO A 112 -30.93 -39.61 6.22
CA PRO A 112 -29.93 -38.73 6.79
C PRO A 112 -28.60 -39.49 6.87
N ARG A 113 -27.58 -39.02 6.13
CA ARG A 113 -26.21 -39.53 6.30
C ARG A 113 -25.58 -38.83 7.49
N ALA A 114 -25.13 -39.64 8.43
CA ALA A 114 -24.60 -39.29 9.73
C ALA A 114 -23.51 -38.20 9.70
N ALA A 115 -23.54 -37.41 10.77
CA ALA A 115 -22.66 -36.32 11.11
C ALA A 115 -21.17 -36.67 11.05
N SER A 116 -20.37 -35.74 10.55
CA SER A 116 -18.97 -35.60 10.95
C SER A 116 -18.81 -34.21 11.55
N SER A 117 -18.84 -34.18 12.87
CA SER A 117 -18.60 -33.03 13.73
C SER A 117 -17.16 -32.56 13.58
N ARG A 118 -16.95 -31.42 12.92
CA ARG A 118 -15.78 -30.57 13.21
C ARG A 118 -16.18 -29.60 14.31
N THR A 119 -15.78 -29.94 15.53
CA THR A 119 -15.90 -29.06 16.70
C THR A 119 -15.06 -27.80 16.46
N PHE A 120 -15.74 -26.67 16.25
CA PHE A 120 -15.23 -25.34 16.57
C PHE A 120 -15.72 -25.00 17.98
N GLY A 121 -14.80 -24.61 18.86
CA GLY A 121 -15.12 -24.15 20.22
C GLY A 121 -14.11 -23.09 20.67
N MET A 122 -14.48 -21.82 20.50
CA MET A 122 -14.04 -20.66 21.30
C MET A 122 -15.14 -20.41 22.37
N PRO A 123 -15.08 -19.45 23.34
CA PRO A 123 -13.99 -18.80 24.10
C PRO A 123 -14.30 -18.63 25.63
N GLY A 124 -13.32 -18.12 26.40
CA GLY A 124 -13.50 -17.38 27.68
C GLY A 124 -13.42 -18.21 28.97
N SER A 125 -12.98 -17.73 30.15
CA SER A 125 -12.33 -16.48 30.59
C SER A 125 -11.95 -16.68 32.08
N ILE A 126 -10.76 -16.17 32.46
CA ILE A 126 -10.38 -15.61 33.78
C ILE A 126 -10.40 -16.53 35.03
N LEU A 127 -9.22 -16.77 35.62
CA LEU A 127 -8.89 -16.36 37.01
C LEU A 127 -7.38 -16.54 37.30
N ALA A 128 -6.68 -15.46 37.60
CA ALA A 128 -5.43 -15.47 38.38
C ALA A 128 -5.80 -15.17 39.85
N PRO A 129 -5.05 -15.62 40.88
CA PRO A 129 -3.81 -14.90 41.21
C PRO A 129 -2.69 -15.70 41.94
N THR A 130 -1.54 -15.02 42.12
CA THR A 130 -0.60 -15.06 43.27
C THR A 130 0.63 -16.02 43.25
N GLN A 131 1.79 -15.41 42.92
CA GLN A 131 3.07 -15.27 43.66
C GLN A 131 3.85 -16.48 44.26
N GLU A 132 5.18 -16.32 44.18
CA GLU A 132 6.29 -17.00 44.89
C GLU A 132 6.53 -18.47 44.51
N ASP A 133 7.74 -18.95 44.22
CA ASP A 133 8.98 -18.72 44.96
C ASP A 133 10.23 -18.99 44.09
N ARG A 134 11.32 -18.37 44.53
CA ARG A 134 12.69 -18.45 44.06
C ARG A 134 13.26 -19.88 44.11
N MET A 135 14.26 -20.11 43.25
CA MET A 135 15.56 -20.75 43.60
C MET A 135 15.61 -22.26 43.89
N ASN A 136 16.17 -23.00 42.94
CA ASN A 136 17.14 -24.11 43.13
C ASN A 136 17.35 -24.78 41.76
N ARG A 137 18.53 -25.16 41.30
CA ARG A 137 19.85 -25.30 41.92
C ARG A 137 20.88 -25.46 40.81
#